data_AF-A0A920Q7X8-F1
#
_entry.id   AF-A0A920Q7X8-F1
#
_cell.length_a   1.000
_cell.length_b   1.000
_cell.length_c   1.000
_cell.angle_alpha   90.00
_cell.angle_beta   90.00
_cell.angle_gamma   90.00
#
_symmetry.space_group_name_H-M   'P 1'
#
loop_
_entity.id
_entity.type
_entity.pdbx_description
1 polymer ?
#
loop_
_entity_poly.entity_id
_entity_poly.type
_entity_poly.pdbx_seq_one_letter_code
_entity_poly.pdbx_strand_id
1 'polypeptide(L)'
;MACFKTNRCCSGSVVLRNVSDNEILEVSLLENIQRENLTVIEEAQSYHDLLQIHGYTQEELAKKLGRDRSTIANMLRLLQLPSALKNDLETGRITSGHARSILSLPNEGVQLEMRQRLLRKSWSVRETERQVRMKLDYLSKFTQRDGSKILTQVHHQLMPRYSSSILKTSCNVVWAQMLI
;
A
#
# COMPACT_ATOMS: atom_id res chain seq x y z
N MET A 1 62.37 -8.82 13.62
CA MET A 1 61.54 -8.82 14.85
C MET A 1 60.31 -7.97 14.60
N ALA A 2 59.20 -8.59 14.15
CA ALA A 2 57.85 -8.03 14.24
C ALA A 2 56.86 -9.17 13.98
N CYS A 3 55.98 -9.37 14.95
CA CYS A 3 55.13 -10.54 15.14
C CYS A 3 53.82 -10.37 14.36
N PHE A 4 53.57 -11.21 13.35
CA PHE A 4 52.25 -11.40 12.75
C PHE A 4 51.35 -12.14 13.76
N LYS A 5 50.80 -11.41 14.74
CA LYS A 5 49.79 -11.93 15.68
C LYS A 5 48.47 -11.24 15.38
N THR A 6 47.59 -11.94 14.66
CA THR A 6 46.26 -12.35 15.14
C THR A 6 45.47 -13.02 14.00
N ASN A 7 45.65 -14.33 13.81
CA ASN A 7 44.61 -15.17 13.21
C ASN A 7 43.64 -15.58 14.32
N ARG A 8 42.70 -14.70 14.66
CA ARG A 8 41.47 -15.09 15.34
C ARG A 8 40.43 -15.37 14.25
N CYS A 9 40.53 -16.53 13.62
CA CYS A 9 39.41 -17.07 12.87
C CYS A 9 38.36 -17.50 13.89
N CYS A 10 37.20 -16.84 13.88
CA CYS A 10 36.03 -17.30 14.61
C CYS A 10 35.72 -18.72 14.14
N SER A 11 35.83 -19.69 15.05
CA SER A 11 35.40 -21.07 14.84
C SER A 11 33.86 -21.09 14.76
N GLY A 12 33.32 -20.67 13.62
CA GLY A 12 31.93 -20.87 13.28
C GLY A 12 31.70 -22.36 13.07
N SER A 13 30.84 -22.96 13.88
CA SER A 13 30.40 -24.34 13.70
C SER A 13 29.65 -24.48 12.38
N VAL A 14 30.23 -25.22 11.42
CA VAL A 14 29.57 -25.57 10.16
C VAL A 14 28.74 -26.82 10.40
N VAL A 15 27.41 -26.71 10.27
CA VAL A 15 26.50 -27.85 10.34
C VAL A 15 26.20 -28.30 8.92
N LEU A 16 26.74 -29.44 8.51
CA LEU A 16 26.41 -30.05 7.21
C LEU A 16 25.02 -30.69 7.33
N ARG A 17 24.05 -30.13 6.61
CA ARG A 17 22.71 -30.72 6.44
C ARG A 17 22.52 -31.08 4.96
N ASN A 18 22.03 -32.29 4.71
CA ASN A 18 21.48 -32.64 3.40
C ASN A 18 20.12 -31.98 3.29
N VAL A 19 20.02 -30.92 2.50
CA VAL A 19 18.79 -30.20 2.18
C VAL A 19 18.45 -30.43 0.72
N SER A 20 17.17 -30.66 0.44
CA SER A 20 16.63 -30.72 -0.92
C SER A 20 16.65 -29.33 -1.58
N ASP A 21 16.64 -29.28 -2.92
CA ASP A 21 16.68 -28.01 -3.67
C ASP A 21 15.54 -27.04 -3.28
N ASN A 22 14.37 -27.58 -2.92
CA ASN A 22 13.23 -26.79 -2.43
C ASN A 22 13.50 -26.17 -1.05
N GLU A 23 14.16 -26.89 -0.15
CA GLU A 23 14.54 -26.38 1.18
C GLU A 23 15.66 -25.33 1.06
N ILE A 24 16.56 -25.47 0.09
CA ILE A 24 17.60 -24.46 -0.20
C ILE A 24 16.96 -23.16 -0.69
N LEU A 25 15.97 -23.25 -1.60
CA LEU A 25 15.23 -22.07 -2.07
C LEU A 25 14.44 -21.39 -0.93
N GLU A 26 13.81 -22.19 -0.07
CA GLU A 26 13.07 -21.70 1.10
C GLU A 26 13.96 -20.92 2.06
N VAL A 27 15.11 -21.50 2.42
CA VAL A 27 16.09 -20.87 3.31
C VAL A 27 16.62 -19.58 2.68
N SER A 28 16.93 -19.58 1.38
CA SER A 28 17.38 -18.39 0.65
C SER A 28 16.36 -17.26 0.69
N LEU A 29 15.06 -17.55 0.47
CA LEU A 29 14.00 -16.54 0.54
C LEU A 29 13.78 -16.02 1.96
N LEU A 30 13.82 -16.89 2.97
CA LEU A 30 13.67 -16.49 4.37
C LEU A 30 14.85 -15.64 4.87
N GLU A 31 16.09 -15.97 4.48
CA GLU A 31 17.27 -15.16 4.78
C GLU A 31 17.22 -13.80 4.08
N ASN A 32 16.70 -13.73 2.84
CA ASN A 32 16.53 -12.47 2.13
C ASN A 32 15.56 -11.51 2.84
N ILE A 33 14.47 -12.04 3.42
CA ILE A 33 13.51 -11.25 4.21
C ILE A 33 14.12 -10.68 5.48
N GLN A 34 15.08 -11.38 6.09
CA GLN A 34 15.76 -10.92 7.32
C GLN A 34 16.80 -9.82 7.06
N ARG A 35 16.99 -9.37 5.81
CA ARG A 35 17.88 -8.27 5.49
C ARG A 35 17.31 -6.94 5.97
N GLU A 36 18.14 -6.13 6.62
CA GLU A 36 17.75 -4.86 7.27
C GLU A 36 17.31 -3.74 6.30
N ASN A 37 17.37 -3.94 4.99
CA ASN A 37 17.22 -2.87 3.98
C ASN A 37 16.05 -3.07 2.99
N LEU A 38 15.09 -3.95 3.25
CA LEU A 38 13.92 -4.11 2.38
C LEU A 38 12.97 -2.92 2.51
N THR A 39 12.46 -2.43 1.38
CA THR A 39 11.31 -1.53 1.39
C THR A 39 10.04 -2.30 1.76
N VAL A 40 9.04 -1.59 2.27
CA VAL A 40 7.76 -2.20 2.71
C VAL A 40 7.06 -2.97 1.58
N ILE A 41 7.20 -2.51 0.33
CA ILE A 41 6.59 -3.17 -0.84
C ILE A 41 7.38 -4.42 -1.25
N GLU A 42 8.71 -4.38 -1.21
CA GLU A 42 9.54 -5.56 -1.50
C GLU A 42 9.36 -6.66 -0.45
N GLU A 43 9.25 -6.28 0.83
CA GLU A 43 8.92 -7.21 1.90
C GLU A 43 7.55 -7.86 1.66
N ALA A 44 6.54 -7.07 1.30
CA ALA A 44 5.21 -7.57 0.95
C ALA A 44 5.24 -8.55 -0.24
N GLN A 45 6.04 -8.25 -1.26
CA GLN A 45 6.21 -9.10 -2.43
C GLN A 45 6.89 -10.43 -2.04
N SER A 46 7.94 -10.36 -1.21
CA SER A 46 8.63 -11.56 -0.72
C SER A 46 7.69 -12.48 0.07
N TYR A 47 6.78 -11.92 0.88
CA TYR A 47 5.73 -12.69 1.54
C TYR A 47 4.76 -13.33 0.55
N HIS A 48 4.36 -12.60 -0.50
CA HIS A 48 3.49 -13.14 -1.53
C HIS A 48 4.14 -14.33 -2.24
N ASP A 49 5.40 -14.20 -2.62
CA ASP A 49 6.15 -15.24 -3.33
C ASP A 49 6.32 -16.50 -2.48
N LEU A 50 6.61 -16.35 -1.18
CA LEU A 50 6.66 -17.47 -0.24
C LEU A 50 5.32 -18.23 -0.13
N LEU A 51 4.20 -17.51 -0.12
CA LEU A 51 2.88 -18.14 -0.08
C LEU A 51 2.56 -18.88 -1.39
N GLN A 52 2.99 -18.37 -2.54
CA GLN A 52 2.73 -18.98 -3.84
C GLN A 52 3.67 -20.17 -4.14
N ILE A 53 4.97 -20.01 -3.91
CA ILE A 53 6.00 -20.99 -4.30
C ILE A 53 6.02 -22.18 -3.34
N HIS A 54 5.97 -21.92 -2.03
CA HIS A 54 6.05 -22.96 -1.00
C HIS A 54 4.67 -23.42 -0.50
N GLY A 55 3.59 -22.84 -1.03
CA GLY A 55 2.22 -23.20 -0.66
C GLY A 55 1.86 -22.91 0.80
N TYR A 56 2.61 -22.02 1.46
CA TYR A 56 2.33 -21.68 2.85
C TYR A 56 0.98 -21.00 3.02
N THR A 57 0.36 -21.28 4.16
CA THR A 57 -0.69 -20.43 4.68
C THR A 57 -0.09 -19.17 5.33
N GLN A 58 -0.88 -18.10 5.42
CA GLN A 58 -0.47 -16.89 6.15
C GLN A 58 -0.10 -17.18 7.61
N GLU A 59 -0.72 -18.20 8.22
CA GLU A 59 -0.46 -18.61 9.60
C GLU A 59 0.90 -19.29 9.75
N GLU A 60 1.25 -20.19 8.84
CA GLU A 60 2.55 -20.88 8.84
C GLU A 60 3.70 -19.91 8.58
N LEU A 61 3.52 -19.01 7.61
CA LEU A 61 4.50 -17.97 7.31
C LEU A 61 4.70 -17.03 8.52
N ALA A 62 3.62 -16.62 9.17
CA ALA A 62 3.67 -15.80 10.37
C ALA A 62 4.45 -16.48 11.51
N LYS A 63 4.20 -17.78 11.74
CA LYS A 63 4.95 -18.58 12.74
C LYS A 63 6.44 -18.66 12.41
N LYS A 64 6.80 -18.92 11.14
CA LYS A 64 8.20 -18.97 10.70
C LYS A 64 8.93 -17.66 10.89
N LEU A 65 8.24 -16.53 10.69
CA LEU A 65 8.83 -15.19 10.82
C LEU A 65 8.73 -14.61 12.24
N GLY A 66 8.08 -15.31 13.19
CA GLY A 66 7.84 -14.80 14.55
C GLY A 66 6.95 -13.56 14.57
N ARG A 67 5.98 -13.47 13.65
CA ARG A 67 5.04 -12.34 13.51
C ARG A 67 3.60 -12.80 13.69
N ASP A 68 2.70 -11.84 13.90
CA ASP A 68 1.27 -12.13 13.87
C ASP A 68 0.79 -12.36 12.43
N ARG A 69 -0.15 -13.30 12.25
CA ARG A 69 -0.84 -13.51 10.97
C ARG A 69 -1.44 -12.22 10.41
N SER A 70 -1.98 -11.36 11.28
CA SER A 70 -2.54 -10.07 10.90
C SER A 70 -1.51 -9.13 10.26
N THR A 71 -0.25 -9.23 10.68
CA THR A 71 0.87 -8.45 10.10
C THR A 71 1.13 -8.89 8.67
N ILE A 72 1.23 -10.20 8.42
CA ILE A 72 1.41 -10.76 7.08
C ILE A 72 0.24 -10.35 6.17
N ALA A 73 -0.99 -10.52 6.64
CA ALA A 73 -2.18 -10.13 5.89
C ALA A 73 -2.20 -8.63 5.55
N ASN A 74 -1.86 -7.77 6.52
CA ASN A 74 -1.78 -6.33 6.32
C ASN A 74 -0.71 -5.94 5.31
N MET A 75 0.43 -6.63 5.31
CA MET A 75 1.52 -6.38 4.38
C MET A 75 1.11 -6.74 2.95
N LEU A 76 0.53 -7.93 2.75
CA LEU A 76 0.04 -8.38 1.44
C LEU A 76 -1.03 -7.44 0.85
N ARG A 77 -1.88 -6.87 1.70
CA ARG A 77 -2.89 -5.89 1.28
C ARG A 77 -2.28 -4.63 0.64
N LEU A 78 -1.07 -4.24 1.05
CA LEU A 78 -0.38 -3.08 0.46
C LEU A 78 -0.03 -3.29 -1.02
N LEU A 79 0.09 -4.54 -1.48
CA LEU A 79 0.32 -4.84 -2.90
C LEU A 79 -0.86 -4.42 -3.79
N GLN A 80 -2.05 -4.24 -3.23
CA GLN A 80 -3.24 -3.79 -3.96
C GLN A 80 -3.29 -2.26 -4.16
N LEU A 81 -2.33 -1.52 -3.59
CA LEU A 81 -2.31 -0.07 -3.72
C LEU A 81 -2.01 0.38 -5.16
N PRO A 82 -2.59 1.50 -5.59
CA PRO A 82 -2.18 2.21 -6.80
C PRO A 82 -0.68 2.52 -6.80
N SER A 83 -0.06 2.51 -7.99
CA SER A 83 1.39 2.74 -8.16
C SER A 83 1.87 4.03 -7.48
N ALA A 84 1.08 5.10 -7.58
CA ALA A 84 1.41 6.39 -6.97
C ALA A 84 1.43 6.36 -5.43
N LEU A 85 0.60 5.51 -4.81
CA LEU A 85 0.59 5.29 -3.36
C LEU A 85 1.74 4.38 -2.91
N LYS A 86 2.08 3.36 -3.70
CA LYS A 86 3.27 2.51 -3.47
C LYS A 86 4.54 3.36 -3.46
N ASN A 87 4.69 4.25 -4.45
CA ASN A 87 5.84 5.14 -4.53
C ASN A 87 5.96 6.08 -3.31
N ASP A 88 4.84 6.65 -2.84
CA ASP A 88 4.86 7.48 -1.63
C ASP A 88 5.25 6.68 -0.37
N LEU A 89 4.89 5.39 -0.33
CA LEU A 89 5.24 4.50 0.78
C LEU A 89 6.74 4.14 0.74
N GLU A 90 7.27 3.81 -0.44
CA GLU A 90 8.69 3.51 -0.66
C GLU A 90 9.58 4.72 -0.37
N THR A 91 9.15 5.91 -0.78
CA THR A 91 9.86 7.17 -0.51
C THR A 91 9.67 7.69 0.91
N GLY A 92 8.88 6.99 1.76
CA GLY A 92 8.65 7.36 3.15
C GLY A 92 7.77 8.60 3.36
N ARG A 93 7.11 9.11 2.31
CA ARG A 93 6.17 10.24 2.40
C ARG A 93 4.90 9.88 3.16
N ILE A 94 4.53 8.61 3.12
CA ILE A 94 3.46 8.03 3.92
C ILE A 94 3.97 6.78 4.63
N THR A 95 3.28 6.40 5.70
CA THR A 95 3.58 5.17 6.44
C THR A 95 2.59 4.06 6.07
N SER A 96 2.91 2.81 6.43
CA SER A 96 2.02 1.67 6.22
C SER A 96 0.65 1.84 6.87
N GLY A 97 0.57 2.59 7.98
CA GLY A 97 -0.70 2.98 8.61
C GLY A 97 -1.59 3.79 7.67
N HIS A 98 -1.04 4.88 7.11
CA HIS A 98 -1.75 5.73 6.14
C HIS A 98 -2.24 4.93 4.92
N ALA A 99 -1.35 4.10 4.38
CA ALA A 99 -1.62 3.31 3.20
C ALA A 99 -2.77 2.30 3.44
N ARG A 100 -2.76 1.61 4.59
CA ARG A 100 -3.85 0.70 4.99
C ARG A 100 -5.18 1.43 5.16
N SER A 101 -5.17 2.64 5.72
CA SER A 101 -6.39 3.44 5.85
C SER A 101 -6.95 3.79 4.48
N ILE A 102 -6.12 4.24 3.54
CA ILE A 102 -6.58 4.63 2.20
C ILE A 102 -7.12 3.42 1.42
N LEU A 103 -6.52 2.23 1.60
CA LEU A 103 -6.92 1.01 0.92
C LEU A 103 -8.38 0.58 1.21
N SER A 104 -8.99 1.01 2.32
CA SER A 104 -10.40 0.70 2.58
C SER A 104 -11.38 1.45 1.67
N LEU A 105 -10.91 2.40 0.86
CA LEU A 105 -11.75 3.11 -0.11
C LEU A 105 -11.97 2.25 -1.37
N PRO A 106 -13.18 2.26 -1.95
CA PRO A 106 -13.60 1.24 -2.93
C PRO A 106 -12.99 1.38 -4.33
N ASN A 107 -12.60 2.60 -4.74
CA ASN A 107 -12.10 2.86 -6.10
C ASN A 107 -10.78 3.63 -6.03
N GLU A 108 -9.84 3.27 -6.91
CA GLU A 108 -8.55 3.92 -7.11
C GLU A 108 -8.67 5.46 -7.25
N GLY A 109 -9.64 5.97 -8.01
CA GLY A 109 -9.83 7.41 -8.16
C GLY A 109 -10.07 8.12 -6.81
N VAL A 110 -10.85 7.49 -5.92
CA VAL A 110 -11.11 8.01 -4.56
C VAL A 110 -9.89 7.87 -3.66
N GLN A 111 -9.12 6.78 -3.82
CA GLN A 111 -7.86 6.59 -3.11
C GLN A 111 -6.83 7.66 -3.49
N LEU A 112 -6.70 7.98 -4.78
CA LEU A 112 -5.80 9.02 -5.29
C LEU A 112 -6.23 10.43 -4.87
N GLU A 113 -7.54 10.72 -4.82
CA GLU A 113 -8.07 11.96 -4.25
C GLU A 113 -7.67 12.10 -2.77
N MET A 114 -7.84 11.02 -1.99
CA MET A 114 -7.51 11.00 -0.56
C MET A 114 -6.01 11.17 -0.34
N ARG A 115 -5.18 10.49 -1.14
CA ARG A 115 -3.72 10.64 -1.17
C ARG A 115 -3.31 12.10 -1.37
N GLN A 116 -3.86 12.79 -2.36
CA GLN A 116 -3.53 14.20 -2.61
C GLN A 116 -3.87 15.09 -1.42
N ARG A 117 -5.00 14.84 -0.76
CA ARG A 117 -5.41 15.58 0.44
C ARG A 117 -4.49 15.30 1.63
N LEU A 118 -4.14 14.04 1.82
CA LEU A 118 -3.21 13.60 2.87
C LEU A 118 -1.86 14.31 2.72
N LEU A 119 -1.27 14.26 1.53
CA LEU A 119 0.04 14.87 1.27
C LEU A 119 0.00 16.40 1.41
N ARG A 120 -1.07 17.05 0.96
CA ARG A 120 -1.21 18.51 1.05
C ARG A 120 -1.35 19.01 2.48
N LYS A 121 -2.03 18.23 3.32
CA LYS A 121 -2.36 18.63 4.70
C LYS A 121 -1.47 17.96 5.75
N SER A 122 -0.54 17.10 5.32
CA SER A 122 0.37 16.35 6.18
C SER A 122 -0.35 15.68 7.36
N TRP A 123 -1.43 14.96 7.07
CA TRP A 123 -2.23 14.33 8.11
C TRP A 123 -1.46 13.24 8.86
N SER A 124 -1.78 13.08 10.14
CA SER A 124 -1.37 11.92 10.91
C SER A 124 -2.17 10.67 10.48
N VAL A 125 -1.71 9.49 10.89
CA VAL A 125 -2.41 8.22 10.62
C VAL A 125 -3.85 8.28 11.17
N ARG A 126 -4.00 8.74 12.42
CA ARG A 126 -5.32 8.86 13.07
C ARG A 126 -6.25 9.83 12.33
N GLU A 127 -5.71 10.96 11.86
CA GLU A 127 -6.50 11.91 11.08
C GLU A 127 -6.88 11.35 9.71
N THR A 128 -5.97 10.62 9.06
CA THR A 128 -6.23 9.93 7.80
C THR A 128 -7.34 8.90 7.95
N GLU A 129 -7.29 8.06 8.99
CA GLU A 129 -8.37 7.12 9.29
C GLU A 129 -9.71 7.84 9.49
N ARG A 130 -9.72 8.97 10.21
CA ARG A 130 -10.93 9.77 10.40
C ARG A 130 -11.49 10.28 9.08
N GLN A 131 -10.65 10.84 8.22
CA GLN A 131 -11.04 11.37 6.91
C GLN A 131 -11.56 10.27 5.98
N VAL A 132 -10.92 9.10 6.00
CA VAL A 132 -11.37 7.92 5.26
C VAL A 132 -12.74 7.46 5.77
N ARG A 133 -12.93 7.34 7.09
CA ARG A 133 -14.25 6.98 7.67
C ARG A 133 -15.33 7.97 7.24
N MET A 134 -15.07 9.27 7.32
CA MET A 134 -16.02 10.29 6.87
C MET A 134 -16.36 10.18 5.37
N LYS A 135 -15.36 9.87 4.52
CA LYS A 135 -15.59 9.67 3.07
C LYS A 135 -16.41 8.41 2.82
N LEU A 136 -16.15 7.31 3.52
CA LEU A 136 -16.95 6.08 3.43
C LEU A 136 -18.40 6.30 3.87
N ASP A 137 -18.63 7.02 4.98
CA ASP A 137 -19.98 7.36 5.45
C ASP A 137 -20.73 8.26 4.46
N TYR A 138 -20.02 9.14 3.76
CA TYR A 138 -20.61 9.96 2.71
C TYR A 138 -21.01 9.11 1.50
N LEU A 139 -20.12 8.20 1.06
CA LEU A 139 -20.38 7.32 -0.08
C LEU A 139 -21.54 6.37 0.20
N SER A 140 -21.64 5.81 1.40
CA SER A 140 -22.74 4.90 1.76
C SER A 140 -24.11 5.58 1.81
N LYS A 141 -24.17 6.83 2.28
CA LYS A 141 -25.40 7.64 2.27
C LYS A 141 -25.85 8.01 0.86
N PHE A 142 -24.91 8.20 -0.07
CA PHE A 142 -25.21 8.51 -1.46
C PHE A 142 -25.81 7.28 -2.18
N THR A 143 -25.19 6.10 -2.02
CA THR A 143 -25.68 4.85 -2.65
C THR A 143 -27.09 4.46 -2.21
N GLN A 144 -27.53 4.84 -1.01
CA GLN A 144 -28.87 4.55 -0.51
C GLN A 144 -29.95 5.47 -1.10
N ARG A 145 -29.59 6.65 -1.60
CA ARG A 145 -30.54 7.64 -2.15
C ARG A 145 -30.83 7.42 -3.63
N ASP A 146 -29.85 6.89 -4.37
CA ASP A 146 -29.88 6.80 -5.83
C ASP A 146 -30.18 5.39 -6.35
N GLY A 147 -30.91 4.58 -5.57
CA GLY A 147 -31.33 3.21 -5.94
C GLY A 147 -32.25 3.08 -7.16
N SER A 148 -32.38 4.11 -8.00
CA SER A 148 -33.21 4.13 -9.21
C SER A 148 -32.49 4.55 -10.50
N LYS A 149 -31.15 4.65 -10.54
CA LYS A 149 -30.41 4.70 -11.82
C LYS A 149 -29.12 3.87 -11.76
N ILE A 150 -29.16 2.75 -12.48
CA ILE A 150 -28.11 1.75 -12.60
C ILE A 150 -26.82 2.38 -13.13
N LEU A 151 -25.75 2.16 -12.37
CA LEU A 151 -24.34 1.96 -12.77
C LEU A 151 -23.99 2.26 -14.24
N THR A 152 -23.91 3.51 -14.64
CA THR A 152 -22.94 3.92 -15.66
C THR A 152 -22.62 5.40 -15.53
N GLN A 153 -21.34 5.71 -15.59
CA GLN A 153 -20.79 7.01 -15.94
C GLN A 153 -20.73 8.08 -14.83
N VAL A 154 -19.63 8.07 -14.07
CA VAL A 154 -19.13 9.32 -13.46
C VAL A 154 -17.60 9.37 -13.59
N HIS A 155 -17.10 9.68 -14.79
CA HIS A 155 -15.70 10.08 -14.98
C HIS A 155 -15.48 11.59 -14.75
N HIS A 156 -16.49 12.45 -14.64
CA HIS A 156 -16.20 13.88 -14.60
C HIS A 156 -17.25 14.71 -13.87
N GLN A 157 -17.29 14.60 -12.55
CA GLN A 157 -17.82 15.63 -11.65
C GLN A 157 -17.64 15.12 -10.23
N LEU A 158 -16.79 15.80 -9.44
CA LEU A 158 -16.97 16.05 -8.01
C LEU A 158 -15.69 16.71 -7.45
N MET A 159 -15.41 17.93 -7.90
CA MET A 159 -14.80 18.95 -7.05
C MET A 159 -15.61 20.23 -7.27
N PRO A 160 -16.18 20.82 -6.20
CA PRO A 160 -15.61 22.10 -5.83
C PRO A 160 -15.57 22.29 -4.32
N ARG A 161 -14.36 22.55 -3.80
CA ARG A 161 -14.08 23.57 -2.77
C ARG A 161 -12.58 23.64 -2.56
N TYR A 162 -11.89 24.41 -3.40
CA TYR A 162 -10.71 25.14 -2.97
C TYR A 162 -10.80 26.55 -3.53
N SER A 163 -10.97 27.51 -2.63
CA SER A 163 -10.89 28.93 -2.89
C SER A 163 -9.43 29.33 -2.96
N SER A 164 -9.01 29.89 -4.09
CA SER A 164 -8.08 31.00 -4.10
C SER A 164 -8.25 31.71 -5.44
N SER A 165 -8.88 32.88 -5.36
CA SER A 165 -8.64 34.08 -6.16
C SER A 165 -7.75 33.88 -7.38
N ILE A 166 -8.29 34.07 -8.59
CA ILE A 166 -7.70 34.72 -9.77
C ILE A 166 -8.57 34.40 -11.00
N LEU A 167 -9.08 35.48 -11.60
CA LEU A 167 -9.68 35.61 -12.95
C LEU A 167 -11.11 35.12 -13.17
N LYS A 168 -12.05 36.00 -12.76
CA LYS A 168 -13.22 36.33 -13.58
C LYS A 168 -12.73 36.87 -14.92
N THR A 169 -13.06 36.22 -16.03
CA THR A 169 -13.40 36.90 -17.29
C THR A 169 -14.10 35.94 -18.25
N SER A 170 -15.29 36.38 -18.67
CA SER A 170 -15.97 36.01 -19.92
C SER A 170 -16.62 34.63 -19.99
N CYS A 171 -17.76 34.54 -19.31
CA CYS A 171 -18.89 33.75 -19.79
C CYS A 171 -19.51 34.49 -20.98
N ASN A 172 -19.61 33.87 -22.16
CA ASN A 172 -20.61 34.26 -23.16
C ASN A 172 -20.84 33.17 -24.23
N VAL A 173 -22.13 32.83 -24.40
CA VAL A 173 -22.83 32.25 -25.58
C VAL A 173 -22.34 30.86 -26.05
N VAL A 174 -23.16 29.80 -26.21
CA VAL A 174 -24.46 29.69 -26.90
C VAL A 174 -25.16 28.41 -26.39
N TRP A 175 -26.38 28.54 -25.85
CA TRP A 175 -27.37 27.47 -25.76
C TRP A 175 -28.59 27.93 -26.56
N ALA A 176 -28.70 27.53 -27.83
CA ALA A 176 -29.95 27.65 -28.60
C ALA A 176 -29.91 26.77 -29.87
N GLN A 177 -31.01 26.04 -30.08
CA GLN A 177 -31.44 25.36 -31.32
C GLN A 177 -30.66 24.12 -31.80
N MET A 178 -31.26 22.94 -31.66
CA MET A 178 -32.22 22.42 -32.65
C MET A 178 -32.85 21.10 -32.17
N LEU A 179 -34.14 21.18 -31.87
CA LEU A 179 -35.08 20.06 -31.86
C LEU A 179 -35.81 20.14 -33.21
N ILE A 180 -35.33 19.38 -34.20
CA ILE A 180 -36.08 18.79 -35.33
C ILE A 180 -35.41 17.45 -35.60
#